data_AF-A0A9E8HPJ5-F1
#
_entry.id   AF-A0A9E8HPJ5-F1
#
_cell.length_a   1.000
_cell.length_b   1.000
_cell.length_c   1.000
_cell.angle_alpha   90.00
_cell.angle_beta   90.00
_cell.angle_gamma   90.00
#
_symmetry.space_group_name_H-M   'P 1'
#
loop_
_entity.id
_entity.type
_entity.pdbx_description
1 polymer ?
#
loop_
_entity_poly.entity_id
_entity_poly.type
_entity_poly.pdbx_seq_one_letter_code
_entity_poly.pdbx_strand_id
1 'polypeptide(L)'
;MRRSKRLQVVLELAKRKEDEALKAMQASQQNLRMQHDKLQELIRYQQEYQQALRDAFSTGATAANCATYQHFLSQVGGAIEQQQQVVSLAEEQLNKAKEHWQTLYEKQKGMGGLIDRFRDEEDLEIEKKEQKMIDELSQRKRT
;
A
#
# COMPACT_ATOMS: atom_id res chain seq x y z
N MET A 1 -13.80 27.34 -21.03
CA MET A 1 -13.55 26.66 -19.73
C MET A 1 -12.08 26.82 -19.37
N ARG A 2 -11.76 27.32 -18.17
CA ARG A 2 -10.38 27.54 -17.69
C ARG A 2 -9.59 26.22 -17.61
N ARG A 3 -8.29 26.24 -17.92
CA ARG A 3 -7.36 25.09 -17.84
C ARG A 3 -7.26 24.57 -16.41
N SER A 4 -7.17 25.47 -15.43
CA SER A 4 -7.16 25.12 -14.00
C SER A 4 -8.37 24.26 -13.60
N LYS A 5 -9.57 24.66 -14.05
CA LYS A 5 -10.84 23.95 -13.75
C LYS A 5 -10.89 22.55 -14.38
N ARG A 6 -10.32 22.35 -15.57
CA ARG A 6 -10.22 21.02 -16.20
C ARG A 6 -9.25 20.12 -15.42
N LEU A 7 -8.11 20.66 -14.99
CA LEU A 7 -7.11 19.92 -14.23
C LEU A 7 -7.61 19.56 -12.82
N GLN A 8 -8.49 20.36 -12.24
CA GLN A 8 -9.11 20.05 -10.96
C GLN A 8 -9.94 18.75 -10.98
N VAL A 9 -10.62 18.46 -12.10
CA VAL A 9 -11.32 17.17 -12.31
C VAL A 9 -10.32 16.01 -12.38
N VAL A 10 -9.19 16.22 -13.06
CA VAL A 10 -8.12 15.22 -13.15
C VAL A 10 -7.49 14.96 -11.78
N LEU A 11 -7.30 16.00 -10.97
CA LEU A 11 -6.81 15.89 -9.59
C LEU A 11 -7.78 15.09 -8.72
N GLU A 12 -9.08 15.31 -8.84
CA GLU A 12 -10.09 14.55 -8.10
C GLU A 12 -10.04 13.06 -8.47
N LEU A 13 -9.92 12.75 -9.76
CA LEU A 13 -9.73 11.37 -10.22
C LEU A 13 -8.43 10.76 -9.70
N ALA A 14 -7.34 11.54 -9.66
CA ALA A 14 -6.05 11.09 -9.13
C ALA A 14 -6.15 10.77 -7.62
N LYS A 15 -6.83 11.61 -6.83
CA LYS A 15 -7.10 11.36 -5.40
C LYS A 15 -7.88 10.07 -5.18
N ARG A 16 -8.96 9.85 -5.94
CA ARG A 16 -9.74 8.60 -5.83
C ARG A 16 -8.90 7.36 -6.11
N LYS A 17 -8.04 7.41 -7.14
CA LYS A 17 -7.12 6.30 -7.46
C LYS A 17 -6.07 6.08 -6.36
N GLU A 18 -5.54 7.16 -5.79
CA GLU A 18 -4.61 7.08 -4.67
C GLU A 18 -5.28 6.43 -3.45
N ASP A 19 -6.51 6.83 -3.10
CA ASP A 19 -7.29 6.25 -2.01
C ASP A 19 -7.55 4.75 -2.21
N GLU A 20 -7.88 4.34 -3.44
CA GLU A 20 -8.04 2.93 -3.80
C GLU A 20 -6.74 2.14 -3.62
N ALA A 21 -5.62 2.69 -4.10
CA ALA A 21 -4.31 2.06 -3.93
C ALA A 21 -3.86 2.00 -2.47
N LEU A 22 -4.18 3.02 -1.67
CA LEU A 22 -3.91 3.05 -0.23
C LEU A 22 -4.67 1.92 0.49
N LYS A 23 -5.96 1.73 0.17
CA LYS A 23 -6.76 0.62 0.71
C LYS A 23 -6.19 -0.73 0.32
N ALA A 24 -5.76 -0.89 -0.94
CA ALA A 24 -5.13 -2.13 -1.39
C ALA A 24 -3.81 -2.41 -0.65
N MET A 25 -2.97 -1.39 -0.43
CA MET A 25 -1.75 -1.50 0.36
C MET A 25 -2.03 -1.90 1.81
N GLN A 26 -3.04 -1.28 2.44
CA GLN A 26 -3.46 -1.63 3.81
C GLN A 26 -3.96 -3.08 3.90
N ALA A 27 -4.75 -3.53 2.94
CA ALA A 27 -5.21 -4.93 2.87
C ALA A 27 -4.03 -5.91 2.72
N SER A 28 -3.05 -5.58 1.86
CA SER A 28 -1.84 -6.39 1.71
C SER A 28 -1.00 -6.43 2.99
N GLN A 29 -0.92 -5.31 3.73
CA GLN A 29 -0.21 -5.25 5.00
C GLN A 29 -0.90 -6.12 6.07
N GLN A 30 -2.23 -6.10 6.14
CA GLN A 30 -2.99 -6.97 7.03
C GLN A 30 -2.80 -8.44 6.68
N ASN A 31 -2.82 -8.78 5.38
CA ASN A 31 -2.55 -10.14 4.94
C ASN A 31 -1.15 -10.60 5.37
N LEU A 32 -0.11 -9.79 5.15
CA LEU A 32 1.26 -10.13 5.59
C LEU A 32 1.32 -10.43 7.09
N ARG A 33 0.69 -9.59 7.93
CA ARG A 33 0.62 -9.82 9.39
C ARG A 33 -0.03 -11.16 9.71
N MET A 34 -1.19 -11.45 9.10
CA MET A 34 -1.88 -12.73 9.29
C MET A 34 -1.01 -13.93 8.88
N GLN A 35 -0.23 -13.83 7.80
CA GLN A 35 0.66 -14.93 7.39
C GLN A 35 1.84 -15.12 8.36
N HIS A 36 2.38 -14.04 8.92
CA HIS A 36 3.38 -14.13 9.99
C HIS A 36 2.82 -14.75 11.27
N ASP A 37 1.60 -14.36 11.67
CA ASP A 37 0.95 -14.92 12.87
C ASP A 37 0.78 -16.45 12.74
N LYS A 38 0.33 -16.91 11.56
CA LYS A 38 0.24 -18.34 11.24
C LYS A 38 1.59 -19.05 11.29
N LEU A 39 2.63 -18.43 10.74
CA LEU A 39 3.99 -18.99 10.79
C LEU A 39 4.47 -19.13 12.25
N GLN A 40 4.24 -18.11 13.07
CA GLN A 40 4.58 -18.15 14.49
C GLN A 40 3.80 -19.23 15.24
N GLU A 41 2.53 -19.42 14.92
CA GLU A 41 1.71 -20.49 15.50
C GLU A 41 2.28 -21.88 15.15
N LEU A 42 2.67 -22.12 13.89
CA LEU A 42 3.31 -23.38 13.48
C LEU A 42 4.62 -23.63 14.21
N ILE A 43 5.47 -22.60 14.34
CA ILE A 43 6.74 -22.69 15.07
C ILE A 43 6.50 -22.99 16.55
N ARG A 44 5.55 -22.28 17.18
CA ARG A 44 5.19 -22.51 18.59
C ARG A 44 4.69 -23.94 18.79
N TYR A 45 3.80 -24.39 17.92
CA TYR A 45 3.26 -25.75 17.98
C TYR A 45 4.34 -26.82 17.84
N GLN A 46 5.31 -26.61 16.94
CA GLN A 46 6.47 -27.50 16.83
C GLN A 46 7.27 -27.57 18.13
N GLN A 47 7.53 -26.43 18.77
CA GLN A 47 8.30 -26.35 20.02
C GLN A 47 7.56 -27.02 21.19
N GLU A 48 6.27 -26.73 21.35
CA GLU A 48 5.41 -27.35 22.37
C GLU A 48 5.37 -28.87 22.20
N TYR A 49 5.20 -29.35 20.96
CA TYR A 49 5.18 -30.77 20.66
C TYR A 49 6.52 -31.45 20.95
N GLN A 50 7.63 -30.82 20.60
CA GLN A 50 8.98 -31.31 20.93
C GLN A 50 9.20 -31.40 22.45
N GLN A 51 8.69 -30.44 23.22
CA GLN A 51 8.79 -30.46 24.67
C GLN A 51 7.96 -31.60 25.27
N ALA A 52 6.69 -31.71 24.91
CA ALA A 52 5.81 -32.77 25.38
C ALA A 52 6.38 -34.17 25.09
N LEU A 53 7.04 -34.32 23.94
CA LEU A 53 7.70 -35.55 23.58
C LEU A 53 8.94 -35.84 24.43
N ARG A 54 9.82 -34.85 24.69
CA ARG A 54 10.97 -35.04 25.59
C ARG A 54 10.53 -35.56 26.96
N ASP A 55 9.44 -35.01 27.47
CA ASP A 55 8.86 -35.43 28.74
C ASP A 55 8.34 -36.88 28.66
N ALA A 56 7.68 -37.26 27.56
CA ALA A 56 7.23 -38.64 27.33
C ALA A 56 8.39 -39.65 27.16
N PHE A 57 9.53 -39.25 26.58
CA PHE A 57 10.72 -40.11 26.51
C PHE A 57 11.36 -40.33 27.88
N SER A 58 11.32 -39.33 28.76
CA SER A 58 11.83 -39.47 30.14
C SER A 58 11.05 -40.48 30.99
N THR A 59 9.79 -40.78 30.62
CA THR A 59 8.91 -41.72 31.34
C THR A 59 8.83 -43.12 30.71
N GLY A 60 9.63 -43.41 29.67
CA GLY A 60 9.76 -44.75 29.08
C GLY A 60 9.04 -44.94 27.73
N ALA A 61 9.30 -44.08 26.75
CA ALA A 61 8.71 -44.18 25.41
C ALA A 61 9.25 -45.37 24.58
N THR A 62 8.42 -45.88 23.65
CA THR A 62 8.71 -47.03 22.78
C THR A 62 9.26 -46.62 21.41
N ALA A 63 9.87 -47.56 20.68
CA ALA A 63 10.36 -47.33 19.32
C ALA A 63 9.26 -46.93 18.31
N ALA A 64 8.02 -47.39 18.51
CA ALA A 64 6.87 -46.96 17.70
C ALA A 64 6.57 -45.46 17.89
N ASN A 65 6.70 -44.95 19.12
CA ASN A 65 6.53 -43.52 19.41
C ASN A 65 7.61 -42.67 18.71
N CYS A 66 8.83 -43.18 18.56
CA CYS A 66 9.90 -42.49 17.80
C CYS A 66 9.53 -42.29 16.32
N ALA A 67 9.01 -43.34 15.66
CA ALA A 67 8.70 -43.28 14.23
C ALA A 67 7.53 -42.32 13.93
N THR A 68 6.45 -42.39 14.72
CA THR A 68 5.33 -41.46 14.61
C THR A 68 5.77 -40.02 14.85
N TYR A 69 6.65 -39.79 15.82
CA TYR A 69 7.21 -38.47 16.11
C TYR A 69 8.00 -37.90 14.92
N GLN A 70 8.94 -38.67 14.35
CA GLN A 70 9.74 -38.23 13.21
C GLN A 70 8.86 -37.87 12.01
N HIS A 71 7.83 -38.69 11.75
CA HIS A 71 6.87 -38.42 10.68
C HIS A 71 6.15 -37.08 10.90
N PHE A 72 5.62 -36.86 12.10
CA PHE A 72 4.90 -35.64 12.42
C PHE A 72 5.77 -34.40 12.36
N LEU A 73 7.00 -34.46 12.89
CA LEU A 73 7.93 -33.34 12.77
C LEU A 73 8.29 -33.01 11.32
N SER A 74 8.43 -34.03 10.46
CA SER A 74 8.65 -33.81 9.04
C SER A 74 7.46 -33.10 8.39
N GLN A 75 6.23 -33.42 8.78
CA GLN A 75 5.02 -32.76 8.27
C GLN A 75 4.94 -31.30 8.73
N VAL A 76 5.16 -31.04 10.02
CA VAL A 76 5.16 -29.67 10.58
C VAL A 76 6.30 -28.84 9.98
N GLY A 77 7.48 -29.43 9.81
CA GLY A 77 8.60 -28.78 9.12
C GLY A 77 8.25 -28.38 7.69
N GLY A 78 7.67 -29.30 6.91
CA GLY A 78 7.19 -28.99 5.55
C GLY A 78 6.12 -27.90 5.52
N ALA A 79 5.19 -27.90 6.47
CA ALA A 79 4.18 -26.84 6.59
C ALA A 79 4.80 -25.48 6.94
N ILE A 80 5.83 -25.44 7.80
CA ILE A 80 6.58 -24.22 8.13
C ILE A 80 7.28 -23.67 6.88
N GLU A 81 7.96 -24.54 6.11
CA GLU A 81 8.62 -24.15 4.87
C GLU A 81 7.63 -23.57 3.85
N GLN A 82 6.49 -24.21 3.67
CA GLN A 82 5.42 -23.72 2.80
C GLN A 82 4.87 -22.37 3.29
N GLN A 83 4.62 -22.23 4.59
CA GLN A 83 4.10 -20.99 5.16
C GLN A 83 5.14 -19.85 5.04
N GLN A 84 6.43 -20.14 5.14
CA GLN A 84 7.49 -19.17 4.93
C GLN A 84 7.51 -18.65 3.47
N GLN A 85 7.24 -19.51 2.49
CA GLN A 85 7.07 -19.10 1.09
C GLN A 85 5.83 -18.20 0.93
N VAL A 86 4.72 -18.54 1.58
CA VAL A 86 3.49 -17.72 1.57
C VAL A 86 3.75 -16.33 2.18
N VAL A 87 4.51 -16.25 3.28
CA VAL A 87 4.94 -14.97 3.87
C VAL A 87 5.75 -14.17 2.87
N SER A 88 6.75 -14.78 2.23
CA SER A 88 7.59 -14.09 1.24
C SER A 88 6.78 -13.54 0.06
N LEU A 89 5.81 -14.31 -0.45
CA LEU A 89 4.87 -13.82 -1.48
C LEU A 89 4.01 -12.64 -0.99
N ALA A 90 3.56 -12.68 0.27
CA ALA A 90 2.80 -11.59 0.87
C ALA A 90 3.65 -10.32 1.06
N GLU A 91 4.94 -10.46 1.37
CA GLU A 91 5.90 -9.34 1.43
C GLU A 91 6.08 -8.71 0.05
N GLU A 92 6.28 -9.53 -1.00
CA GLU A 92 6.39 -9.05 -2.38
C GLU A 92 5.12 -8.31 -2.81
N GLN A 93 3.94 -8.84 -2.47
CA GLN A 93 2.66 -8.21 -2.78
C GLN A 93 2.49 -6.85 -2.07
N LEU A 94 2.96 -6.74 -0.82
CA LEU A 94 2.94 -5.48 -0.08
C LEU A 94 3.88 -4.46 -0.73
N ASN A 95 5.08 -4.89 -1.13
CA ASN A 95 6.03 -4.00 -1.81
C ASN A 95 5.45 -3.46 -3.11
N LYS A 96 4.86 -4.31 -3.96
CA LYS A 96 4.18 -3.89 -5.20
C LYS A 96 3.04 -2.90 -4.93
N ALA A 97 2.21 -3.17 -3.92
CA ALA A 97 1.10 -2.29 -3.56
C ALA A 97 1.61 -0.93 -3.05
N LYS A 98 2.70 -0.92 -2.28
CA LYS A 98 3.35 0.29 -1.79
C LYS A 98 3.94 1.14 -2.91
N GLU A 99 4.66 0.53 -3.85
CA GLU A 99 5.22 1.22 -5.02
C GLU A 99 4.11 1.83 -5.90
N HIS A 100 3.01 1.08 -6.08
CA HIS A 100 1.85 1.56 -6.83
C HIS A 100 1.20 2.77 -6.16
N TRP A 101 0.94 2.70 -4.85
CA TRP A 101 0.41 3.81 -4.07
C TRP A 101 1.35 5.03 -4.13
N GLN A 102 2.65 4.83 -3.95
CA GLN A 102 3.63 5.91 -3.99
C GLN A 102 3.65 6.64 -5.34
N THR A 103 3.59 5.90 -6.44
CA THR A 103 3.51 6.47 -7.79
C THR A 103 2.28 7.36 -7.97
N LEU A 104 1.12 6.92 -7.46
CA LEU A 104 -0.13 7.69 -7.53
C LEU A 104 -0.09 8.92 -6.63
N TYR A 105 0.45 8.78 -5.42
CA TYR A 105 0.64 9.87 -4.48
C TYR A 105 1.54 10.98 -5.06
N GLU A 106 2.68 10.62 -5.65
CA GLU A 106 3.57 11.58 -6.31
C GLU A 106 2.90 12.31 -7.47
N LYS A 107 2.13 11.59 -8.29
CA LYS A 107 1.34 12.18 -9.39
C LYS A 107 0.26 13.14 -8.88
N GLN A 108 -0.47 12.75 -7.82
CA GLN A 108 -1.49 13.58 -7.18
C GLN A 108 -0.89 14.87 -6.63
N LYS A 109 0.24 14.76 -5.92
CA LYS A 109 0.97 15.90 -5.36
C LYS A 109 1.49 16.84 -6.45
N GLY A 110 2.07 16.30 -7.52
CA GLY A 110 2.56 17.09 -8.66
C GLY A 110 1.45 17.85 -9.39
N MET A 111 0.26 17.26 -9.53
CA MET A 111 -0.90 17.93 -10.13
C MET A 111 -1.41 19.13 -9.33
N GLY A 112 -1.33 19.08 -7.99
CA GLY A 112 -1.71 20.21 -7.14
C GLY A 112 -0.92 21.48 -7.49
N GLY A 113 0.42 21.38 -7.49
CA GLY A 113 1.28 22.51 -7.82
C GLY A 113 1.13 23.00 -9.28
N LEU A 114 0.80 22.11 -10.21
CA LEU A 114 0.51 22.48 -11.60
C LEU A 114 -0.79 23.31 -11.72
N ILE A 115 -1.82 22.94 -10.96
CA ILE A 115 -3.11 23.66 -10.95
C ILE A 115 -2.94 25.07 -10.40
N ASP A 116 -2.17 25.22 -9.32
CA ASP A 116 -1.94 26.53 -8.69
C ASP A 116 -1.24 27.48 -9.68
N ARG A 117 -0.18 27.02 -10.37
CA ARG A 117 0.48 27.81 -11.42
C ARG A 117 -0.47 28.25 -12.53
N PHE A 118 -1.34 27.36 -13.00
CA PHE A 118 -2.30 27.72 -14.03
C PHE A 118 -3.39 28.67 -13.55
N ARG A 119 -3.73 28.67 -12.26
CA ARG A 119 -4.63 29.67 -11.70
C ARG A 119 -3.98 31.04 -11.70
N ASP A 120 -2.74 31.13 -11.25
CA ASP A 120 -1.98 32.38 -11.23
C ASP A 120 -1.84 32.97 -12.64
N GLU A 121 -1.49 32.14 -13.63
CA GLU A 121 -1.41 32.57 -15.04
C GLU A 121 -2.77 33.06 -15.58
N GLU A 122 -3.86 32.36 -15.26
CA GLU A 122 -5.20 32.73 -15.71
C GLU A 122 -5.70 34.04 -15.09
N ASP A 123 -5.40 34.27 -13.82
CA ASP A 123 -5.80 35.48 -13.11
C ASP A 123 -5.00 36.69 -13.58
N LEU A 124 -3.68 36.55 -13.83
CA LEU A 124 -2.85 37.58 -14.47
C LEU A 124 -3.36 37.96 -15.86
N GLU A 125 -3.81 36.99 -16.66
CA GLU A 125 -4.36 37.26 -17.99
C GLU A 125 -5.72 37.97 -17.93
N ILE A 126 -6.48 37.81 -16.85
CA ILE A 126 -7.73 38.54 -16.63
C ILE A 126 -7.44 39.97 -16.22
N GLU A 127 -6.55 40.18 -15.24
CA GLU A 127 -6.14 41.53 -14.80
C GLU A 127 -5.63 42.37 -15.97
N LYS A 128 -4.78 41.81 -16.84
CA LYS A 128 -4.31 42.50 -18.04
C LYS A 128 -5.44 42.90 -18.99
N LYS A 129 -6.45 42.04 -19.18
CA LYS A 129 -7.60 42.33 -20.05
C LYS A 129 -8.52 43.38 -19.46
N GLU A 130 -8.75 43.34 -18.15
CA GLU A 130 -9.54 44.34 -17.43
C GLU A 130 -8.88 45.71 -17.49
N GLN A 131 -7.57 45.78 -17.21
CA GLN A 131 -6.80 47.03 -17.32
C GLN A 131 -6.90 47.63 -18.72
N LYS A 132 -6.71 46.81 -19.77
CA LYS A 132 -6.82 47.26 -21.16
C LYS A 132 -8.22 47.82 -21.48
N MET A 133 -9.28 47.17 -20.99
CA MET A 133 -10.65 47.64 -21.21
C MET A 133 -10.92 48.98 -20.49
N ILE A 134 -10.40 49.15 -19.28
CA ILE A 134 -10.48 50.41 -18.53
C ILE A 134 -9.76 51.54 -19.27
N ASP A 135 -8.57 51.27 -19.81
CA ASP A 135 -7.78 52.25 -20.56
C ASP A 135 -8.51 52.68 -21.84
N GLU A 136 -9.07 51.73 -22.60
CA GLU A 136 -9.85 52.00 -23.82
C GLU A 136 -11.11 52.84 -23.54
N LEU A 137 -11.84 52.54 -22.46
CA LEU A 137 -13.00 53.33 -22.03
C LEU A 137 -12.60 54.74 -21.58
N SER A 138 -11.47 54.87 -20.90
CA SER A 138 -10.95 56.15 -20.43
C SER A 138 -10.49 57.05 -21.58
N GLN A 139 -9.92 56.46 -22.64
CA GLN A 139 -9.57 57.18 -23.87
C GLN A 139 -10.81 57.62 -24.66
N ARG A 140 -11.84 56.77 -24.77
CA ARG A 140 -13.10 57.12 -25.47
C ARG A 140 -13.92 58.20 -24.76
N LYS A 141 -13.80 58.35 -23.44
CA LYS A 141 -14.48 59.43 -22.69
C LYS A 141 -13.77 60.78 -22.77
N ARG A 142 -12.51 60.82 -23.22
CA ARG A 142 -11.72 62.06 -23.36
C ARG A 142 -11.82 62.69 -24.75
N THR A 143 -12.34 61.96 -25.72
CA THR A 143 -12.74 62.44 -27.06
C THR A 143 -14.21 62.82 -27.06
#